data_AF-A0A2W5QSY6-F1
#
_entry.id   AF-A0A2W5QSY6-F1
#
_cell.length_a   1.000
_cell.length_b   1.000
_cell.length_c   1.000
_cell.angle_alpha   90.00
_cell.angle_beta   90.00
_cell.angle_gamma   90.00
#
_symmetry.space_group_name_H-M   'P 1'
#
loop_
_entity.id
_entity.type
_entity.pdbx_description
1 polymer ?
#
loop_
_entity_poly.entity_id
_entity_poly.type
_entity_poly.pdbx_seq_one_letter_code
_entity_poly.pdbx_strand_id
1 'polypeptide(L)'
;MNMYGDDWQYADSRLNNTIVRHEGKGVIVNKVMKKGVLITSLRGGDGNVVNLDDLDLTPVKLGFANIGNAISYLTRMPMRRDWRQGLRVGNFTSVYGTPADLVNYNELADTIEGVYPTLQECVDSPARVLRAWCREWAVGNSKLKNNRPLIYKNLIVGCVRDGNPELSGEFMFLREALQEVL
;
A
#
# COMPACT_ATOMS: atom_id res chain seq x y z
N MET A 1 14.61 18.26 -17.56
CA MET A 1 13.91 19.53 -17.26
C MET A 1 12.74 19.14 -16.37
N ASN A 2 12.82 19.46 -15.08
CA ASN A 2 11.82 19.03 -14.10
C ASN A 2 10.45 19.62 -14.46
N MET A 3 9.36 18.89 -14.21
CA MET A 3 7.98 19.29 -14.59
C MET A 3 7.56 20.65 -14.00
N TYR A 4 8.29 21.13 -12.98
CA TYR A 4 8.03 22.35 -12.23
C TYR A 4 8.97 23.53 -12.54
N GLY A 5 10.09 23.31 -13.24
CA GLY A 5 11.10 24.36 -13.45
C GLY A 5 11.55 25.03 -12.14
N ASP A 6 11.73 26.36 -12.17
CA ASP A 6 12.10 27.18 -10.99
C ASP A 6 10.90 27.61 -10.12
N ASP A 7 9.68 27.19 -10.47
CA ASP A 7 8.44 27.56 -9.77
C ASP A 7 8.17 26.64 -8.56
N TRP A 8 9.01 26.81 -7.54
CA TRP A 8 8.90 26.07 -6.29
C TRP A 8 7.59 26.36 -5.55
N GLN A 9 6.98 27.54 -5.75
CA GLN A 9 5.67 27.86 -5.18
C GLN A 9 4.57 27.00 -5.79
N TYR A 10 4.59 26.85 -7.12
CA TYR A 10 3.65 25.97 -7.82
C TYR A 10 3.86 24.50 -7.49
N ALA A 11 5.09 24.06 -7.23
CA ALA A 11 5.37 22.73 -6.71
C ALA A 11 4.85 22.54 -5.27
N ASP A 12 4.98 23.53 -4.37
CA ASP A 12 4.51 23.46 -2.98
C ASP A 12 2.98 23.29 -2.86
N SER A 13 2.22 24.25 -3.39
CA SER A 13 1.41 23.93 -4.57
C SER A 13 0.67 22.60 -4.64
N ARG A 14 1.41 21.63 -5.18
CA ARG A 14 0.96 20.33 -5.68
C ARG A 14 1.39 19.18 -4.78
N LEU A 15 2.46 19.37 -4.03
CA LEU A 15 3.17 18.30 -3.31
C LEU A 15 3.11 18.43 -1.80
N ASN A 16 2.93 19.63 -1.25
CA ASN A 16 2.84 19.82 0.20
C ASN A 16 1.72 18.94 0.81
N ASN A 17 2.03 18.29 1.93
CA ASN A 17 1.20 17.32 2.64
C ASN A 17 0.77 16.12 1.79
N THR A 18 1.62 15.72 0.84
CA THR A 18 1.42 14.50 0.06
C THR A 18 2.50 13.46 0.36
N ILE A 19 2.15 12.20 0.16
CA ILE A 19 3.00 11.03 0.25
C ILE A 19 3.48 10.70 -1.16
N VAL A 20 4.80 10.66 -1.29
CA VAL A 20 5.53 10.30 -2.51
C VAL A 20 6.61 9.28 -2.16
N ARG A 21 7.52 8.98 -3.09
CA ARG A 21 8.67 8.12 -2.81
C ARG A 21 9.98 8.87 -2.97
N HIS A 22 10.97 8.49 -2.17
CA HIS A 22 12.36 8.91 -2.29
C HIS A 22 13.22 7.67 -2.04
N GLU A 23 14.10 7.32 -2.99
CA GLU A 23 14.95 6.11 -2.90
C GLU A 23 14.15 4.83 -2.61
N GLY A 24 12.95 4.70 -3.20
CA GLY A 24 12.06 3.57 -3.00
C GLY A 24 11.28 3.56 -1.68
N LYS A 25 11.53 4.51 -0.77
CA LYS A 25 10.87 4.64 0.53
C LYS A 25 9.71 5.64 0.49
N GLY A 26 8.64 5.36 1.23
CA GLY A 26 7.51 6.28 1.35
C GLY A 26 7.84 7.47 2.26
N VAL A 27 7.62 8.69 1.77
CA VAL A 27 7.93 9.93 2.50
C VAL A 27 6.78 10.94 2.39
N ILE A 28 6.60 11.76 3.43
CA ILE A 28 5.69 12.90 3.42
C ILE A 28 6.47 14.13 3.00
N VAL A 29 5.95 14.87 2.02
CA VAL A 29 6.45 16.20 1.65
C VAL A 29 5.84 17.22 2.60
N ASN A 30 6.65 17.78 3.49
CA ASN A 30 6.22 18.78 4.46
C ASN A 30 6.18 20.19 3.83
N LYS A 31 7.13 20.48 2.94
CA LYS A 31 7.25 21.79 2.29
C LYS A 31 8.16 21.73 1.06
N VAL A 32 7.79 22.41 -0.01
CA VAL A 32 8.69 22.72 -1.12
C VAL A 32 9.21 24.15 -0.98
N MET A 33 10.52 24.33 -1.12
CA MET A 33 11.22 25.60 -0.96
C MET A 33 12.17 25.81 -2.14
N LYS A 34 12.63 27.06 -2.33
CA LYS A 34 13.63 27.37 -3.37
C LYS A 34 14.90 26.50 -3.28
N LYS A 35 15.29 26.06 -2.08
CA LYS A 35 16.51 25.27 -1.81
C LYS A 35 16.28 23.75 -1.86
N GLY A 36 15.07 23.27 -2.14
CA GLY A 36 14.73 21.86 -2.15
C GLY A 36 13.41 21.54 -1.45
N VAL A 37 13.17 20.26 -1.23
CA VAL A 37 11.94 19.73 -0.63
C VAL A 37 12.25 19.17 0.74
N LEU A 38 11.57 19.69 1.77
CA LEU A 38 11.60 19.12 3.12
C LEU A 38 10.67 17.90 3.15
N ILE A 39 11.25 16.74 3.39
CA ILE A 39 10.55 15.46 3.50
C ILE A 39 10.78 14.82 4.87
N THR A 40 9.82 13.99 5.31
CA THR A 40 9.98 13.10 6.48
C THR A 40 9.59 11.69 6.08
N SER A 41 10.34 10.69 6.55
CA SER A 41 9.99 9.28 6.34
C SER A 41 8.63 8.96 6.95
N LEU A 42 7.83 8.12 6.27
CA LEU A 42 6.59 7.60 6.85
C LEU A 42 6.84 6.80 8.14
N ARG A 43 8.06 6.27 8.30
CA ARG A 43 8.48 5.55 9.51
C ARG A 43 8.93 6.47 10.65
N GLY A 44 8.82 7.79 10.47
CA GLY A 44 9.25 8.80 11.43
C GLY A 44 10.72 9.19 11.29
N GLY A 45 11.21 9.96 12.28
CA GLY A 45 12.54 10.54 12.28
C GLY A 45 12.57 12.00 11.85
N ASP A 46 13.79 12.55 11.74
CA ASP A 46 13.99 13.95 11.40
C ASP A 46 13.70 14.25 9.93
N GLY A 47 13.34 15.50 9.65
CA GLY A 47 13.10 15.97 8.29
C GLY A 47 14.42 16.19 7.54
N ASN A 48 14.47 15.75 6.27
CA ASN A 48 15.60 15.95 5.38
C ASN A 48 15.22 16.84 4.21
N VAL A 49 16.16 17.67 3.75
CA VAL A 49 15.98 18.48 2.54
C VAL A 49 16.65 17.74 1.37
N VAL A 50 15.87 17.44 0.34
CA VAL A 50 16.32 16.75 -0.88
C VAL A 50 16.02 17.58 -2.12
N ASN A 51 16.61 17.24 -3.28
CA ASN A 51 16.20 17.90 -4.52
C ASN A 51 14.82 17.40 -4.95
N LEU A 52 14.05 18.26 -5.61
CA LEU A 52 12.73 17.88 -6.13
C LEU A 52 12.83 16.76 -7.18
N ASP A 53 13.88 16.76 -7.99
CA ASP A 53 14.15 15.74 -9.01
C ASP A 53 14.47 14.36 -8.42
N ASP A 54 14.87 14.28 -7.15
CA ASP A 54 15.17 13.02 -6.47
C ASP A 54 13.87 12.31 -5.99
N LEU A 55 12.73 13.00 -6.05
CA LEU A 55 11.43 12.44 -5.66
C LEU A 55 10.80 11.65 -6.81
N ASP A 56 10.42 10.41 -6.51
CA ASP A 56 9.58 9.60 -7.38
C ASP A 56 8.10 9.98 -7.15
N LEU A 57 7.60 10.79 -8.08
CA LEU A 57 6.22 11.28 -8.10
C LEU A 57 5.24 10.30 -8.79
N THR A 58 5.71 9.15 -9.27
CA THR A 58 4.78 8.15 -9.80
C THR A 58 3.82 7.71 -8.69
N PRO A 59 2.53 7.48 -9.00
CA PRO A 59 1.54 7.06 -8.03
C PRO A 59 2.03 5.94 -7.12
N VAL A 60 2.08 6.19 -5.81
CA VAL A 60 2.39 5.15 -4.82
C VAL A 60 1.41 3.98 -4.97
N LYS A 61 1.96 2.77 -5.00
CA LYS A 61 1.19 1.53 -5.17
C LYS A 61 0.46 1.21 -3.87
N LEU A 62 -0.86 1.11 -3.93
CA LEU A 62 -1.72 0.66 -2.84
C LEU A 62 -2.16 -0.80 -3.07
N GLY A 63 -2.86 -1.37 -2.10
CA GLY A 63 -3.34 -2.75 -2.10
C GLY A 63 -3.61 -3.18 -0.67
N PHE A 64 -3.46 -4.46 -0.38
CA PHE A 64 -3.50 -4.95 1.00
C PHE A 64 -2.41 -4.32 1.86
N ALA A 65 -2.80 -3.73 2.98
CA ALA A 65 -1.94 -3.40 4.10
C ALA A 65 -2.16 -4.44 5.21
N ASN A 66 -1.07 -4.95 5.80
CA ASN A 66 -1.12 -5.78 7.00
C ASN A 66 -1.20 -4.87 8.23
N ILE A 67 -2.24 -5.02 9.06
CA ILE A 67 -2.53 -4.13 10.19
C ILE A 67 -2.72 -4.95 11.46
N GLY A 68 -1.71 -5.02 12.33
CA GLY A 68 -1.76 -5.87 13.52
C GLY A 68 -2.10 -7.33 13.17
N ASN A 69 -3.31 -7.79 13.49
CA ASN A 69 -3.83 -9.12 13.14
C ASN A 69 -4.90 -9.13 12.02
N ALA A 70 -5.07 -8.01 11.33
CA ALA A 70 -6.04 -7.78 10.28
C ALA A 70 -5.35 -7.34 8.98
N ILE A 71 -6.16 -7.14 7.94
CA ILE A 71 -5.74 -6.58 6.66
C ILE A 71 -6.70 -5.47 6.23
N SER A 72 -6.23 -4.57 5.37
CA SER A 72 -7.05 -3.55 4.71
C SER A 72 -6.71 -3.47 3.24
N TYR A 73 -7.68 -3.60 2.33
CA TYR A 73 -7.43 -3.38 0.91
C TYR A 73 -7.61 -1.90 0.55
N LEU A 74 -6.50 -1.19 0.44
CA LEU A 74 -6.46 0.25 0.21
C LEU A 74 -6.54 0.58 -1.28
N THR A 75 -7.40 1.54 -1.61
CA THR A 75 -7.56 2.05 -2.98
C THR A 75 -7.61 3.57 -2.97
N ARG A 76 -7.21 4.21 -4.08
CA ARG A 76 -7.33 5.67 -4.21
C ARG A 76 -8.79 6.07 -4.39
N MET A 77 -9.20 7.13 -3.70
CA MET A 77 -10.50 7.75 -3.95
C MET A 77 -10.43 8.68 -5.16
N PRO A 78 -11.37 8.60 -6.11
CA PRO A 78 -11.44 9.55 -7.21
C PRO A 78 -11.93 10.92 -6.69
N MET A 79 -11.01 11.89 -6.61
CA MET A 79 -11.34 13.23 -6.09
C MET A 79 -11.33 14.27 -7.20
N ARG A 80 -12.51 14.83 -7.52
CA ARG A 80 -12.65 15.87 -8.57
C ARG A 80 -12.02 17.22 -8.20
N ARG A 81 -11.89 17.52 -6.90
CA ARG A 81 -11.37 18.80 -6.38
C ARG A 81 -9.98 18.68 -5.76
N ASP A 82 -9.33 17.54 -5.91
CA ASP A 82 -7.94 17.38 -5.50
C ASP A 82 -7.05 17.24 -6.73
N TRP A 83 -6.27 18.29 -6.98
CA TRP A 83 -5.37 18.42 -8.11
C TRP A 83 -3.91 18.19 -7.73
N ARG A 84 -3.67 17.74 -6.48
CA ARG A 84 -2.37 17.35 -5.95
C ARG A 84 -1.88 16.08 -6.64
N GLN A 85 -0.56 15.91 -6.70
CA GLN A 85 0.04 14.80 -7.45
C GLN A 85 0.36 13.58 -6.59
N GLY A 86 0.68 13.78 -5.31
CA GLY A 86 0.94 12.68 -4.38
C GLY A 86 -0.33 12.14 -3.70
N LEU A 87 -0.17 11.07 -2.94
CA LEU A 87 -1.24 10.51 -2.12
C LEU A 87 -1.45 11.39 -0.87
N ARG A 88 -2.66 11.54 -0.36
CA ARG A 88 -2.91 12.29 0.89
C ARG A 88 -3.66 11.44 1.90
N VAL A 89 -3.47 11.76 3.18
CA VAL A 89 -4.38 11.34 4.25
C VAL A 89 -5.77 11.90 3.90
N GLY A 90 -6.71 11.01 3.58
CA GLY A 90 -8.05 11.36 3.09
C GLY A 90 -8.29 11.17 1.58
N ASN A 91 -7.29 10.75 0.80
CA ASN A 91 -7.44 10.48 -0.63
C ASN A 91 -7.33 8.99 -0.99
N PHE A 92 -7.36 8.13 0.03
CA PHE A 92 -7.51 6.70 -0.12
C PHE A 92 -8.54 6.17 0.86
N THR A 93 -9.15 5.05 0.50
CA THR A 93 -10.16 4.37 1.29
C THR A 93 -9.85 2.88 1.36
N SER A 94 -10.46 2.20 2.33
CA SER A 94 -10.45 0.75 2.42
C SER A 94 -11.73 0.21 1.80
N VAL A 95 -11.61 -0.74 0.88
CA VAL A 95 -12.75 -1.45 0.28
C VAL A 95 -12.90 -2.87 0.83
N TYR A 96 -12.02 -3.28 1.74
CA TYR A 96 -12.09 -4.57 2.43
C TYR A 96 -11.31 -4.52 3.74
N GLY A 97 -11.87 -5.09 4.81
CA GLY A 97 -11.18 -5.23 6.10
C GLY A 97 -11.16 -3.94 6.91
N THR A 98 -10.02 -3.62 7.51
CA THR A 98 -9.88 -2.47 8.43
C THR A 98 -10.10 -1.13 7.71
N PRO A 99 -10.84 -0.16 8.30
CA PRO A 99 -10.95 1.20 7.80
C PRO A 99 -9.61 1.90 7.52
N ALA A 100 -9.57 2.76 6.50
CA ALA A 100 -8.33 3.39 6.04
C ALA A 100 -7.70 4.36 7.05
N ASP A 101 -8.52 4.99 7.89
CA ASP A 101 -8.11 5.91 8.96
C ASP A 101 -7.38 5.22 10.12
N LEU A 102 -7.54 3.90 10.24
CA LEU A 102 -6.83 3.08 11.23
C LEU A 102 -5.50 2.52 10.72
N VAL A 103 -5.17 2.70 9.44
CA VAL A 103 -3.87 2.29 8.90
C VAL A 103 -2.83 3.32 9.33
N ASN A 104 -1.86 2.89 10.14
CA ASN A 104 -0.79 3.80 10.55
C ASN A 104 0.26 3.96 9.44
N TYR A 105 1.13 4.98 9.56
CA TYR A 105 2.12 5.25 8.52
C TYR A 105 3.17 4.16 8.34
N ASN A 106 3.48 3.35 9.36
CA ASN A 106 4.41 2.22 9.21
C ASN A 106 3.82 1.14 8.31
N GLU A 107 2.55 0.79 8.53
CA GLU A 107 1.84 -0.23 7.73
C GLU A 107 1.60 0.26 6.29
N LEU A 108 1.33 1.56 6.14
CA LEU A 108 1.26 2.19 4.83
C LEU A 108 2.64 2.20 4.13
N ALA A 109 3.72 2.46 4.87
CA ALA A 109 5.08 2.39 4.33
C ALA A 109 5.41 0.98 3.85
N ASP A 110 5.10 -0.06 4.63
CA ASP A 110 5.29 -1.46 4.22
C ASP A 110 4.56 -1.75 2.90
N THR A 111 3.32 -1.29 2.76
CA THR A 111 2.51 -1.43 1.55
C THR A 111 3.13 -0.72 0.34
N ILE A 112 3.59 0.53 0.52
CA ILE A 112 4.21 1.33 -0.55
C ILE A 112 5.54 0.72 -0.97
N GLU A 113 6.33 0.24 -0.01
CA GLU A 113 7.66 -0.33 -0.21
C GLU A 113 7.61 -1.79 -0.69
N GLY A 114 6.45 -2.46 -0.58
CA GLY A 114 6.31 -3.86 -0.97
C GLY A 114 6.86 -4.83 0.06
N VAL A 115 6.91 -4.43 1.33
CA VAL A 115 7.35 -5.28 2.44
C VAL A 115 6.15 -6.12 2.88
N TYR A 116 6.20 -7.40 2.54
CA TYR A 116 5.19 -8.39 2.90
C TYR A 116 5.85 -9.66 3.42
N PRO A 117 5.18 -10.40 4.33
CA PRO A 117 5.55 -11.78 4.60
C PRO A 117 5.41 -12.64 3.35
N THR A 118 6.10 -13.77 3.33
CA THR A 118 5.89 -14.84 2.34
C THR A 118 4.52 -15.50 2.53
N LEU A 119 4.05 -16.22 1.50
CA LEU A 119 2.85 -17.04 1.62
C LEU A 119 2.97 -18.06 2.76
N GLN A 120 4.13 -18.69 2.93
CA GLN A 120 4.35 -19.67 3.98
C GLN A 120 4.19 -19.06 5.38
N GLU A 121 4.80 -17.89 5.62
CA GLU A 121 4.61 -17.13 6.88
C GLU A 121 3.14 -16.74 7.10
N CYS A 122 2.43 -16.40 6.03
CA CYS A 122 0.99 -16.11 6.09
C CYS A 122 0.19 -17.33 6.52
N VAL A 123 0.47 -18.51 5.95
CA VAL A 123 -0.19 -19.77 6.30
C VAL A 123 0.14 -20.19 7.74
N ASP A 124 1.39 -20.02 8.15
CA ASP A 124 1.88 -20.43 9.47
C ASP A 124 1.36 -19.55 10.61
N SER A 125 0.94 -18.32 10.29
CA SER A 125 0.31 -17.41 11.24
C SER A 125 -0.92 -18.03 11.93
N PRO A 126 -1.28 -17.59 13.16
CA PRO A 126 -2.44 -18.12 13.86
C PRO A 126 -3.71 -18.01 13.02
N ALA A 127 -4.60 -19.01 13.08
CA ALA A 127 -5.76 -19.12 12.18
C ALA A 127 -6.73 -17.91 12.22
N ARG A 128 -6.68 -17.09 13.27
CA ARG A 128 -7.50 -15.87 13.43
C ARG A 128 -6.85 -14.61 12.85
N VAL A 129 -5.59 -14.66 12.42
CA VAL A 129 -4.80 -13.52 11.94
C VAL A 129 -4.92 -13.44 10.43
N LEU A 130 -5.46 -12.36 9.86
CA LEU A 130 -5.45 -12.17 8.42
C LEU A 130 -4.06 -11.66 7.99
N ARG A 131 -3.56 -12.15 6.86
CA ARG A 131 -2.26 -11.73 6.32
C ARG A 131 -2.27 -11.64 4.80
N ALA A 132 -1.71 -10.57 4.27
CA ALA A 132 -1.38 -10.45 2.86
C ALA A 132 0.10 -10.75 2.63
N TRP A 133 0.42 -11.49 1.58
CA TRP A 133 1.80 -11.71 1.14
C TRP A 133 2.18 -10.83 -0.06
N CYS A 134 1.20 -10.14 -0.64
CA CYS A 134 1.44 -9.11 -1.64
C CYS A 134 0.26 -8.13 -1.67
N ARG A 135 0.32 -7.14 -2.56
CA ARG A 135 -0.70 -6.08 -2.68
C ARG A 135 -2.08 -6.61 -3.08
N GLU A 136 -2.16 -7.72 -3.79
CA GLU A 136 -3.43 -8.19 -4.34
C GLU A 136 -4.00 -9.42 -3.66
N TRP A 137 -3.17 -10.17 -2.91
CA TRP A 137 -3.54 -11.46 -2.37
C TRP A 137 -3.34 -11.55 -0.85
N ALA A 138 -4.30 -12.19 -0.19
CA ALA A 138 -4.27 -12.41 1.24
C ALA A 138 -4.95 -13.72 1.67
N VAL A 139 -4.58 -14.19 2.86
CA VAL A 139 -5.24 -15.28 3.57
C VAL A 139 -6.20 -14.71 4.62
N GLY A 140 -7.44 -15.15 4.55
CA GLY A 140 -8.49 -14.84 5.51
C GLY A 140 -8.31 -15.59 6.83
N ASN A 141 -9.17 -15.27 7.81
CA ASN A 141 -9.26 -16.05 9.02
C ASN A 141 -10.06 -17.35 8.80
N SER A 142 -9.79 -18.36 9.60
CA SER A 142 -10.56 -19.61 9.59
C SER A 142 -10.62 -20.23 10.98
N LYS A 143 -11.60 -21.12 11.19
CA LYS A 143 -11.63 -21.99 12.36
C LYS A 143 -10.58 -23.10 12.27
N LEU A 144 -10.15 -23.46 11.06
CA LEU A 144 -9.17 -24.52 10.79
C LEU A 144 -7.92 -23.92 10.17
N LYS A 145 -6.74 -24.17 10.76
CA LYS A 145 -5.47 -23.62 10.26
C LYS A 145 -5.17 -24.03 8.82
N ASN A 146 -5.53 -25.25 8.45
CA ASN A 146 -5.23 -25.83 7.14
C ASN A 146 -6.26 -25.52 6.05
N ASN A 147 -7.27 -24.68 6.34
CA ASN A 147 -8.29 -24.33 5.36
C ASN A 147 -8.70 -22.88 5.53
N ARG A 148 -7.92 -21.97 4.93
CA ARG A 148 -8.09 -20.52 5.09
C ARG A 148 -8.68 -19.90 3.82
N PRO A 149 -9.57 -18.92 3.90
CA PRO A 149 -10.05 -18.24 2.70
C PRO A 149 -8.90 -17.62 1.91
N LEU A 150 -8.90 -17.81 0.60
CA LEU A 150 -8.01 -17.11 -0.34
C LEU A 150 -8.72 -15.85 -0.80
N ILE A 151 -8.11 -14.69 -0.59
CA ILE A 151 -8.70 -13.39 -0.88
C ILE A 151 -7.91 -12.73 -1.99
N TYR A 152 -8.60 -12.30 -3.05
CA TYR A 152 -8.07 -11.45 -4.11
C TYR A 152 -8.76 -10.09 -4.05
N LYS A 153 -8.00 -9.05 -3.75
CA LYS A 153 -8.48 -7.66 -3.58
C LYS A 153 -9.55 -7.50 -2.50
N ASN A 154 -10.82 -7.57 -2.86
CA ASN A 154 -11.95 -7.46 -1.95
C ASN A 154 -12.91 -8.66 -2.03
N LEU A 155 -12.48 -9.75 -2.68
CA LEU A 155 -13.29 -10.95 -2.91
C LEU A 155 -12.61 -12.19 -2.35
N ILE A 156 -13.40 -13.09 -1.75
CA ILE A 156 -12.95 -14.44 -1.44
C ILE A 156 -13.08 -15.26 -2.71
N VAL A 157 -11.96 -15.80 -3.19
CA VAL A 157 -11.87 -16.45 -4.51
C VAL A 157 -11.50 -17.93 -4.44
N GLY A 158 -11.37 -18.47 -3.23
CA GLY A 158 -11.03 -19.86 -3.00
C GLY A 158 -10.57 -20.11 -1.57
N CYS A 159 -9.66 -21.06 -1.40
CA CYS A 159 -9.06 -21.34 -0.10
C CYS A 159 -7.59 -21.77 -0.22
N VAL A 160 -6.86 -21.67 0.87
CA VAL A 160 -5.53 -22.25 1.05
C VAL A 160 -5.71 -23.55 1.83
N ARG A 161 -5.47 -24.68 1.16
CA ARG A 161 -5.53 -26.03 1.73
C ARG A 161 -4.14 -26.62 1.89
N ASP A 162 -3.82 -26.99 3.13
CA ASP A 162 -2.52 -27.58 3.48
C ASP A 162 -1.32 -26.79 2.91
N GLY A 163 -1.41 -25.45 2.98
CA GLY A 163 -0.40 -24.51 2.48
C GLY A 163 -0.51 -24.13 1.00
N ASN A 164 -1.36 -24.79 0.23
CA ASN A 164 -1.50 -24.55 -1.21
C ASN A 164 -2.76 -23.72 -1.52
N PRO A 165 -2.63 -22.57 -2.22
CA PRO A 165 -3.77 -21.77 -2.63
C PRO A 165 -4.51 -22.44 -3.80
N GLU A 166 -5.80 -22.64 -3.63
CA GLU A 166 -6.73 -23.21 -4.59
C GLU A 166 -7.84 -22.21 -4.93
N LEU A 167 -8.04 -21.94 -6.21
CA LEU A 167 -9.14 -21.11 -6.69
C LEU A 167 -10.43 -21.92 -6.78
N SER A 168 -11.57 -21.30 -6.45
CA SER A 168 -12.87 -21.87 -6.79
C SER A 168 -13.07 -21.85 -8.32
N GLY A 169 -13.88 -22.77 -8.84
CA GLY A 169 -14.07 -22.95 -10.28
C GLY A 169 -14.46 -21.68 -11.05
N GLU A 170 -15.28 -20.81 -10.45
CA GLU A 170 -15.71 -19.54 -11.04
C GLU A 170 -14.58 -18.49 -11.14
N PHE A 171 -13.50 -18.65 -10.36
CA PHE A 171 -12.36 -17.73 -10.31
C PHE A 171 -11.11 -18.28 -11.01
N MET A 172 -11.21 -19.36 -11.79
CA MET A 172 -10.07 -19.95 -12.51
C MET A 172 -9.37 -19.00 -13.47
N PHE A 173 -10.04 -17.92 -13.89
CA PHE A 173 -9.43 -16.86 -14.70
C PHE A 173 -8.33 -16.09 -13.95
N LEU A 174 -8.24 -16.19 -12.61
CA LEU A 174 -7.18 -15.59 -11.79
C LEU A 174 -5.92 -16.46 -11.67
N ARG A 175 -5.89 -17.65 -12.30
CA ARG A 175 -4.79 -18.61 -12.14
C ARG A 175 -3.42 -18.03 -12.47
N GLU A 176 -3.31 -17.29 -13.58
CA GLU A 176 -2.05 -16.67 -14.00
C GLU A 176 -1.60 -15.60 -13.00
N ALA A 177 -2.52 -14.72 -12.57
CA ALA A 177 -2.25 -13.69 -11.57
C ALA A 177 -1.86 -14.28 -10.19
N LEU A 178 -2.37 -15.47 -9.85
CA LEU A 178 -1.94 -16.18 -8.65
C LEU A 178 -0.53 -16.74 -8.82
N GLN A 179 -0.22 -17.37 -9.95
CA GLN A 179 1.09 -17.96 -10.22
C GLN A 179 2.24 -16.94 -10.23
N GLU A 180 1.99 -15.69 -10.62
CA GLU A 180 2.99 -14.61 -10.60
C GLU A 180 3.46 -14.22 -9.19
N VAL A 181 2.73 -14.62 -8.14
CA VAL A 181 2.99 -14.20 -6.75
C VAL A 181 3.20 -15.38 -5.78
N LEU A 182 3.37 -16.59 -6.30
CA LEU A 182 3.79 -17.79 -5.54
C LEU A 182 5.29 -17.97 -5.65
#